data_AF-A0A0U1KTF8-F1
#
_entry.id   AF-A0A0U1KTF8-F1
#
_cell.length_a   1.000
_cell.length_b   1.000
_cell.length_c   1.000
_cell.angle_alpha   90.00
_cell.angle_beta   90.00
_cell.angle_gamma   90.00
#
_symmetry.space_group_name_H-M   'P 1'
#
loop_
_entity.id
_entity.type
_entity.pdbx_description
1 polymer ?
#
loop_
_entity_poly.entity_id
_entity_poly.type
_entity_poly.pdbx_seq_one_letter_code
_entity_poly.pdbx_strand_id
1 'polypeptide(L)'
;MSNPTESSKKVEINMRLSEFEIPPMQDVLIIGRKAPIGPEAAKRMVNILSPDQYEIRKTEHPAIEAIVVRKSLLNMLPQDKLVSLVLEEGEKIANETMILKVQLNITIIVSKSIEI
;
A
#
# COMPACT_ATOMS: atom_id res chain seq x y z
N MET A 1 59.47 10.16 13.98
CA MET A 1 58.96 10.13 12.60
C MET A 1 57.56 9.57 12.66
N SER A 2 56.58 10.40 12.32
CA SER A 2 55.14 10.18 12.43
C SER A 2 54.62 9.29 11.29
N ASN A 3 53.68 8.40 11.61
CA ASN A 3 52.50 8.11 10.78
C ASN A 3 51.48 7.35 11.63
N PRO A 4 50.47 8.01 12.22
CA PRO A 4 49.31 7.31 12.74
C PRO A 4 48.44 6.94 11.54
N THR A 5 48.33 5.66 11.25
CA THR A 5 47.41 5.10 10.27
C THR A 5 46.00 5.55 10.65
N GLU A 6 45.41 6.45 9.87
CA GLU A 6 44.01 6.85 10.02
C GLU A 6 43.13 5.61 9.76
N SER A 7 42.67 5.00 10.85
CA SER A 7 41.67 3.94 10.78
C SER A 7 40.35 4.56 10.29
N SER A 8 39.98 4.34 9.03
CA SER A 8 38.67 4.75 8.52
C SER A 8 37.61 3.83 9.12
N LYS A 9 36.81 4.37 10.04
CA LYS A 9 35.71 3.63 10.67
C LYS A 9 34.51 3.61 9.72
N LYS A 10 34.20 2.43 9.18
CA LYS A 10 33.00 2.20 8.36
C LYS A 10 31.82 1.87 9.27
N VAL A 11 30.76 2.68 9.24
CA VAL A 11 29.51 2.45 9.99
C VAL A 11 28.44 2.03 8.99
N GLU A 12 27.89 0.84 9.17
CA GLU A 12 26.81 0.30 8.34
C GLU A 12 25.51 0.29 9.15
N ILE A 13 24.56 1.14 8.75
CA ILE A 13 23.27 1.30 9.43
C ILE A 13 22.20 0.59 8.60
N ASN A 14 21.65 -0.51 9.13
CA ASN A 14 20.53 -1.23 8.55
C ASN A 14 19.25 -0.86 9.32
N MET A 15 18.38 -0.06 8.72
CA MET A 15 17.15 0.42 9.35
C MET A 15 15.93 -0.22 8.68
N ARG A 16 15.04 -0.81 9.48
CA ARG A 16 13.72 -1.32 9.04
C ARG A 16 12.63 -0.48 9.69
N LEU A 17 12.00 0.37 8.89
CA LEU A 17 10.87 1.19 9.30
C LEU A 17 9.59 0.54 8.78
N SER A 18 8.56 0.46 9.62
CA SER A 18 7.21 0.03 9.23
C SER A 18 6.19 0.91 9.93
N GLU A 19 5.23 1.43 9.18
CA GLU A 19 4.09 2.15 9.72
C GLU A 19 3.21 1.20 10.56
N PHE A 20 2.89 1.59 11.79
CA PHE A 20 1.97 0.86 12.65
C PHE A 20 0.62 1.57 12.67
N GLU A 21 -0.35 0.99 11.97
CA GLU A 21 -1.73 1.44 12.01
C GLU A 21 -2.65 0.21 12.06
N ILE A 22 -3.57 0.21 13.02
CA ILE A 22 -4.68 -0.75 13.08
C ILE A 22 -5.92 -0.06 12.53
N PRO A 23 -6.22 -0.10 11.22
CA PRO A 23 -7.55 0.21 10.76
C PRO A 23 -8.39 -1.07 10.67
N PRO A 24 -9.69 -0.98 10.91
CA PRO A 24 -10.62 -2.11 10.92
C PRO A 24 -10.76 -2.81 9.56
N MET A 25 -10.24 -2.25 8.45
CA MET A 25 -10.53 -2.68 7.08
C MET A 25 -9.31 -3.22 6.30
N GLN A 26 -8.10 -3.16 6.87
CA GLN A 26 -6.80 -3.48 6.23
C GLN A 26 -6.36 -2.49 5.14
N ASP A 27 -5.66 -2.95 4.11
CA ASP A 27 -4.81 -2.14 3.23
C ASP A 27 -5.54 -1.71 1.96
N VAL A 28 -6.23 -2.65 1.31
CA VAL A 28 -6.98 -2.40 0.09
C VAL A 28 -8.30 -3.19 0.09
N LEU A 29 -9.37 -2.57 -0.42
CA LEU A 29 -10.64 -3.23 -0.73
C LEU A 29 -10.93 -3.12 -2.22
N ILE A 30 -11.22 -4.25 -2.87
CA ILE A 30 -11.72 -4.30 -4.25
C ILE A 30 -13.22 -4.51 -4.19
N ILE A 31 -13.97 -3.67 -4.90
CA ILE A 31 -15.43 -3.65 -4.90
C ILE A 31 -15.93 -4.08 -6.28
N GLY A 32 -16.64 -5.20 -6.35
CA GLY A 32 -17.33 -5.64 -7.55
C GLY A 32 -18.54 -4.76 -7.90
N ARG A 33 -18.91 -4.69 -9.18
CA ARG A 33 -20.02 -3.85 -9.70
C ARG A 33 -21.41 -4.14 -9.13
N LYS A 34 -21.60 -5.34 -8.60
CA LYS A 34 -22.84 -5.83 -7.98
C LYS A 34 -22.58 -6.27 -6.53
N ALA A 35 -21.51 -5.75 -5.91
CA ALA A 35 -21.19 -6.02 -4.52
C ALA A 35 -22.35 -5.57 -3.60
N PRO A 36 -22.51 -6.20 -2.42
CA PRO A 36 -23.56 -5.82 -1.46
C PRO A 36 -23.42 -4.37 -0.96
N ILE A 37 -22.22 -3.79 -1.06
CA ILE A 37 -21.92 -2.40 -0.74
C ILE A 37 -21.16 -1.81 -1.92
N GLY A 38 -21.74 -0.79 -2.56
CA GLY A 38 -21.10 -0.08 -3.66
C GLY A 38 -20.02 0.93 -3.21
N PRO A 39 -19.29 1.55 -4.15
CA PRO A 39 -18.15 2.43 -3.87
C PRO A 39 -18.48 3.58 -2.92
N GLU A 40 -19.61 4.27 -3.09
CA GLU A 40 -19.98 5.40 -2.25
C GLU A 40 -20.28 5.00 -0.80
N ALA A 41 -20.91 3.84 -0.61
CA ALA A 41 -21.19 3.32 0.72
C ALA A 41 -19.91 2.83 1.40
N ALA A 42 -19.00 2.19 0.65
CA ALA A 42 -17.67 1.83 1.15
C ALA A 42 -16.85 3.07 1.55
N LYS A 43 -16.87 4.14 0.73
CA LYS A 43 -16.23 5.42 1.04
C LYS A 43 -16.74 6.02 2.35
N ARG A 44 -18.06 6.04 2.57
CA ARG A 44 -18.66 6.53 3.82
C ARG A 44 -18.21 5.69 5.01
N MET A 45 -18.21 4.36 4.87
CA MET A 45 -17.79 3.44 5.90
C MET A 45 -16.33 3.65 6.32
N VAL A 46 -15.40 3.70 5.35
CA VAL A 46 -13.97 3.94 5.66
C VAL A 46 -13.74 5.32 6.26
N ASN A 47 -14.46 6.35 5.81
CA ASN A 47 -14.34 7.69 6.39
C ASN A 47 -14.90 7.80 7.81
N ILE A 48 -15.90 7.01 8.18
CA ILE A 48 -16.41 6.96 9.56
C ILE A 48 -15.40 6.26 10.48
N LEU A 49 -14.82 5.16 10.01
CA LEU A 49 -13.93 4.32 10.81
C LEU A 49 -12.51 4.87 10.89
N SER A 50 -12.04 5.53 9.84
CA SER A 50 -10.68 6.06 9.71
C SER A 50 -10.71 7.29 8.81
N PRO A 51 -11.12 8.45 9.36
CA PRO A 51 -11.30 9.68 8.59
C PRO A 51 -10.07 10.05 7.78
N ASP A 52 -10.28 10.32 6.49
CA ASP A 52 -9.26 10.78 5.55
C ASP A 52 -8.06 9.83 5.33
N GLN A 53 -8.14 8.57 5.78
CA GLN A 53 -7.06 7.58 5.63
C GLN A 53 -7.10 6.77 4.33
N TYR A 54 -8.21 6.84 3.59
CA TYR A 54 -8.43 6.03 2.40
C TYR A 54 -8.75 6.89 1.19
N GLU A 55 -8.27 6.44 0.03
CA GLU A 55 -8.64 6.97 -1.28
C GLU A 55 -9.49 5.93 -2.02
N ILE A 56 -10.56 6.38 -2.68
CA ILE A 56 -11.38 5.53 -3.54
C ILE A 56 -11.14 5.88 -5.00
N ARG A 57 -10.92 4.86 -5.82
CA ARG A 57 -10.69 4.98 -7.25
C ARG A 57 -11.65 4.09 -8.01
N LYS A 58 -12.41 4.68 -8.92
CA LYS A 58 -13.23 3.91 -9.87
C LYS A 58 -12.34 3.28 -10.92
N THR A 59 -12.75 2.11 -11.41
CA THR A 59 -12.01 1.38 -12.45
C THR A 59 -12.89 1.14 -13.67
N GLU A 60 -12.26 0.98 -14.83
CA GLU A 60 -12.94 0.63 -16.08
C GLU A 60 -13.10 -0.91 -16.26
N HIS A 61 -12.78 -1.69 -15.23
CA HIS A 61 -12.76 -3.15 -15.30
C HIS A 61 -14.18 -3.73 -15.43
N PRO A 62 -14.41 -4.81 -16.20
CA PRO A 62 -15.74 -5.38 -16.41
C PRO A 62 -16.40 -5.87 -15.12
N ALA A 63 -15.65 -6.49 -14.20
CA ALA A 63 -16.21 -7.04 -12.95
C ALA A 63 -16.03 -6.13 -11.72
N ILE A 64 -15.07 -5.21 -11.75
CA ILE A 64 -14.66 -4.39 -10.59
C ILE A 64 -15.14 -2.97 -10.85
N GLU A 65 -15.79 -2.35 -9.86
CA GLU A 65 -16.29 -0.98 -9.95
C GLU A 65 -15.30 0.02 -9.38
N ALA A 66 -14.71 -0.33 -8.24
CA ALA A 66 -13.80 0.55 -7.53
C ALA A 66 -12.80 -0.23 -6.67
N ILE A 67 -11.72 0.45 -6.34
CA ILE A 67 -10.74 0.04 -5.35
C ILE A 67 -10.63 1.13 -4.29
N VAL A 68 -10.59 0.73 -3.03
CA VAL A 68 -10.34 1.60 -1.88
C VAL A 68 -8.96 1.26 -1.37
N VAL A 69 -8.05 2.23 -1.35
CA VAL A 69 -6.64 2.03 -1.01
C VAL A 69 -6.27 2.95 0.14
N ARG A 70 -5.55 2.43 1.13
CA ARG A 70 -5.01 3.27 2.21
C ARG A 70 -4.01 4.28 1.65
N LYS A 71 -4.17 5.55 2.00
CA LYS A 71 -3.33 6.65 1.50
C LYS A 71 -1.86 6.48 1.84
N SER A 72 -1.53 5.92 3.01
CA SER A 72 -0.13 5.73 3.39
C SER A 72 0.64 4.82 2.41
N LEU A 73 -0.01 3.79 1.87
CA LEU A 73 0.58 2.92 0.83
C LEU A 73 0.82 3.69 -0.48
N LEU A 74 -0.08 4.61 -0.82
CA LEU A 74 0.03 5.49 -1.99
C LEU A 74 1.12 6.55 -1.82
N ASN A 75 1.45 6.92 -0.58
CA ASN A 75 2.58 7.80 -0.27
C ASN A 75 3.92 7.06 -0.29
N MET A 76 3.93 5.74 -0.03
CA MET A 76 5.14 4.91 0.01
C MET A 76 5.56 4.38 -1.37
N LEU A 77 4.60 4.13 -2.27
CA LEU A 77 4.83 3.52 -3.58
C LEU A 77 4.19 4.34 -4.69
N PRO A 78 4.70 4.30 -5.93
CA PRO A 78 4.03 4.91 -7.06
C PRO A 78 2.60 4.39 -7.18
N GLN A 79 1.65 5.29 -6.99
CA GLN A 79 0.24 4.99 -6.84
C GLN A 79 -0.34 4.14 -7.99
N ASP A 80 -0.03 4.49 -9.25
CA ASP A 80 -0.54 3.74 -10.40
C ASP A 80 0.04 2.33 -10.47
N LYS A 81 1.30 2.12 -10.06
CA LYS A 81 1.91 0.78 -10.01
C LYS A 81 1.27 -0.09 -8.94
N LEU A 82 1.00 0.48 -7.76
CA LEU A 82 0.36 -0.25 -6.68
C LEU A 82 -1.07 -0.66 -7.06
N VAL A 83 -1.85 0.28 -7.59
CA VAL A 83 -3.23 0.01 -8.01
C VAL A 83 -3.26 -1.03 -9.12
N SER A 84 -2.40 -0.92 -10.13
CA SER A 84 -2.34 -1.88 -11.24
C SER A 84 -1.98 -3.27 -10.74
N LEU A 85 -0.95 -3.40 -9.89
CA LEU A 85 -0.56 -4.69 -9.29
C LEU A 85 -1.72 -5.36 -8.54
N VAL A 86 -2.45 -4.60 -7.71
CA VAL A 86 -3.56 -5.14 -6.94
C VAL A 86 -4.74 -5.51 -7.83
N LEU A 87 -5.01 -4.75 -8.89
CA LEU A 87 -6.06 -5.08 -9.85
C LEU A 87 -5.71 -6.32 -10.69
N GLU A 88 -4.47 -6.45 -11.17
CA GLU A 88 -4.00 -7.60 -11.95
C GLU A 88 -4.14 -8.93 -11.18
N GLU A 89 -3.84 -8.94 -9.89
CA GLU A 89 -4.06 -10.15 -9.07
C GLU A 89 -5.50 -10.28 -8.60
N GLY A 90 -6.17 -9.15 -8.35
CA GLY A 90 -7.55 -9.09 -7.91
C GLY A 90 -8.54 -9.59 -8.95
N GLU A 91 -8.35 -9.27 -10.23
CA GLU A 91 -9.26 -9.66 -11.32
C GLU A 91 -9.35 -11.18 -11.52
N LYS A 92 -8.28 -11.91 -11.19
CA LYS A 92 -8.23 -13.37 -11.30
C LYS A 92 -9.18 -14.07 -10.32
N ILE A 93 -9.59 -13.37 -9.27
CA ILE A 93 -10.40 -13.90 -8.16
C ILE A 93 -11.74 -13.16 -8.06
N ALA A 94 -11.75 -11.86 -8.37
CA ALA A 94 -12.90 -10.99 -8.23
C ALA A 94 -14.02 -11.38 -9.21
N ASN A 95 -15.24 -11.39 -8.68
CA ASN A 95 -16.44 -11.38 -9.49
C ASN A 95 -17.29 -10.15 -9.16
N GLU A 96 -18.32 -9.90 -9.97
CA GLU A 96 -19.16 -8.71 -9.83
C GLU A 96 -19.80 -8.57 -8.44
N THR A 97 -20.06 -9.65 -7.72
CA THR A 97 -20.80 -9.62 -6.43
C THR A 97 -19.91 -9.56 -5.19
N MET A 98 -18.59 -9.60 -5.35
CA MET A 98 -17.65 -9.72 -4.24
C MET A 98 -17.12 -8.37 -3.74
N ILE A 99 -16.80 -8.33 -2.46
CA ILE A 99 -15.87 -7.35 -1.88
C ILE A 99 -14.65 -8.15 -1.45
N LEU A 100 -13.52 -7.91 -2.10
CA LEU A 100 -12.26 -8.58 -1.74
C LEU A 100 -11.42 -7.66 -0.87
N LYS A 101 -10.97 -8.21 0.25
CA LYS A 101 -10.00 -7.56 1.12
C LYS A 101 -8.61 -8.04 0.73
N VAL A 102 -7.72 -7.11 0.47
CA VAL A 102 -6.33 -7.37 0.12
C VAL A 102 -5.44 -6.81 1.23
N GLN A 103 -4.53 -7.66 1.70
CA GLN A 103 -3.52 -7.31 2.69
C GLN A 103 -2.16 -7.30 2.01
N LEU A 104 -1.38 -6.25 2.23
CA LEU A 104 -0.07 -6.07 1.63
C LEU A 104 1.01 -6.08 2.71
N ASN A 105 2.04 -6.90 2.51
CA ASN A 105 3.24 -6.85 3.34
C ASN A 105 4.37 -6.25 2.51
N ILE A 106 4.66 -4.97 2.75
CA ILE A 106 5.67 -4.21 2.01
C ILE A 106 6.94 -4.14 2.88
N THR A 107 8.05 -4.62 2.35
CA THR A 107 9.39 -4.45 2.97
C THR A 107 10.26 -3.60 2.05
N ILE A 108 10.69 -2.43 2.53
CA ILE A 108 11.64 -1.57 1.82
C ILE A 108 13.05 -1.91 2.31
N ILE A 109 13.93 -2.30 1.38
CA ILE A 109 15.34 -2.57 1.67
C ILE A 109 16.18 -1.46 1.05
N VAL A 110 16.89 -0.72 1.88
CA VAL A 110 17.80 0.35 1.44
C VAL A 110 19.23 -0.12 1.65
N SER A 111 20.02 -0.15 0.58
CA SER A 111 21.47 -0.36 0.65
C SER A 111 22.15 0.88 0.10
N LYS A 112 23.01 1.51 0.91
CA LYS A 112 23.82 2.67 0.50
C LYS A 112 25.27 2.45 0.91
N SER A 113 26.17 2.65 -0.03
CA SER A 113 27.61 2.78 0.26
C SER A 113 27.93 4.27 0.41
N ILE A 114 28.63 4.61 1.48
CA ILE A 114 29.15 5.96 1.74
C ILE A 114 30.66 5.88 1.55
N GLU A 115 31.20 6.68 0.63
CA GLU A 115 32.65 6.89 0.53
C GLU A 115 33.08 7.87 1.63
N ILE A 116 34.20 7.57 2.28
CA ILE A 116 34.85 8.40 3.30
C ILE A 116 36.05 9.06 2.65
#